data_AF-A0AAE0AT34-F1
#
_entry.id   AF-A0AAE0AT34-F1
#
_cell.length_a   1.000
_cell.length_b   1.000
_cell.length_c   1.000
_cell.angle_alpha   90.00
_cell.angle_beta   90.00
_cell.angle_gamma   90.00
#
_symmetry.space_group_name_H-M   'P 1'
#
loop_
_entity.id
_entity.type
_entity.pdbx_description
1 polymer ?
#
loop_
_entity_poly.entity_id
_entity_poly.type
_entity_poly.pdbx_seq_one_letter_code
_entity_poly.pdbx_strand_id
1 'polypeptide(L)'
;MDPGNSGEQVTIDINYDEIPEADERNSDLDARFRFFTDNGMFKTDEASNDYNAVKNSFLFGMGSLADQTRIVCIHKNLSSSLTGKARLNSFKIFQEAMARKCGGGDSNVRYAWYGAAKDDVREILRHGFSRLDKAAGNGETYGHGVHLSNSKFSMDSVLSSEMDENGLRHVLLCRVILGKMETVPSGSNQFHPSVKDYDSGVDNLAAPRRYIVWGCSMNSHIFLSHVVSFRFPCYEGSTSGTVPSSMLRVSTIIKILPMFLDPPKMALVYGFVNDHQANRITWSEFKQKVAEVSGGKLFSTILKLRGHD
;
A
#
# COMPACT_ATOMS: atom_id res chain seq x y z
N MET A 1 -43.67 54.05 -43.64
CA MET A 1 -42.54 53.23 -43.17
C MET A 1 -41.99 53.95 -41.96
N ASP A 2 -42.34 53.43 -40.79
CA ASP A 2 -41.93 53.85 -39.44
C ASP A 2 -40.51 53.31 -39.13
N PRO A 3 -39.85 53.71 -38.03
CA PRO A 3 -38.50 54.26 -38.08
C PRO A 3 -37.50 53.54 -37.15
N GLY A 4 -36.24 54.00 -37.18
CA GLY A 4 -35.33 54.00 -36.02
C GLY A 4 -34.61 52.70 -35.67
N ASN A 5 -33.28 52.76 -35.62
CA ASN A 5 -32.60 52.55 -34.33
C ASN A 5 -31.19 53.15 -34.34
N SER A 6 -30.95 53.93 -33.31
CA SER A 6 -29.72 54.56 -32.86
C SER A 6 -28.64 53.56 -32.51
N GLY A 7 -27.38 53.98 -32.68
CA GLY A 7 -26.21 53.26 -32.20
C GLY A 7 -26.18 53.17 -30.68
N GLU A 8 -25.88 51.99 -30.18
CA GLU A 8 -25.56 51.72 -28.78
C GLU A 8 -24.19 51.03 -28.77
N GLN A 9 -23.17 51.75 -28.28
CA GLN A 9 -21.88 51.15 -27.97
C GLN A 9 -22.05 50.36 -26.66
N VAL A 10 -22.03 49.03 -26.75
CA VAL A 10 -21.97 48.16 -25.57
C VAL A 10 -20.52 48.09 -25.12
N THR A 11 -20.18 48.86 -24.09
CA THR A 11 -18.96 48.63 -23.30
C THR A 11 -19.20 47.38 -22.45
N ILE A 12 -18.52 46.29 -22.80
CA ILE A 12 -18.46 45.09 -21.96
C ILE A 12 -17.43 45.39 -20.88
N ASP A 13 -17.88 45.76 -19.68
CA ASP A 13 -17.05 45.74 -18.49
C ASP A 13 -16.72 44.28 -18.17
N ILE A 14 -15.56 43.82 -18.65
CA ILE A 14 -14.99 42.55 -18.24
C ILE A 14 -14.47 42.78 -16.82
N ASN A 15 -15.24 42.34 -15.83
CA ASN A 15 -14.78 42.26 -14.44
C ASN A 15 -13.54 41.36 -14.40
N TYR A 16 -12.37 41.96 -14.18
CA TYR A 16 -11.07 41.27 -14.09
C TYR A 16 -10.79 40.72 -12.69
N ASP A 17 -11.74 40.79 -11.77
CA ASP A 17 -11.58 40.30 -10.39
C ASP A 17 -12.37 39.01 -10.17
N GLU A 18 -11.87 37.92 -10.76
CA GLU A 18 -12.01 36.58 -10.20
C GLU A 18 -10.87 35.71 -10.75
N ILE A 19 -9.64 36.04 -10.36
CA ILE A 19 -8.55 35.07 -10.40
C ILE A 19 -8.93 34.03 -9.33
N PRO A 20 -9.16 32.75 -9.68
CA PRO A 20 -9.38 31.73 -8.67
C PRO A 20 -8.12 31.68 -7.82
N GLU A 21 -8.22 32.08 -6.55
CA GLU A 21 -7.15 31.84 -5.59
C GLU A 21 -6.86 30.34 -5.61
N ALA A 22 -5.68 29.98 -6.13
CA ALA A 22 -5.22 28.61 -6.06
C ALA A 22 -5.13 28.27 -4.56
N ASP A 23 -5.99 27.36 -4.10
CA ASP A 23 -6.02 26.90 -2.70
C ASP A 23 -4.60 26.49 -2.30
N GLU A 24 -3.92 27.33 -1.49
CA GLU A 24 -2.51 27.13 -1.14
C GLU A 24 -2.27 25.72 -0.56
N ARG A 25 -3.29 25.14 0.07
CA ARG A 25 -3.28 23.76 0.58
C ARG A 25 -3.16 22.71 -0.53
N ASN A 26 -3.74 22.94 -1.70
CA ASN A 26 -3.58 22.07 -2.87
C ASN A 26 -2.20 22.24 -3.51
N SER A 27 -1.64 23.45 -3.51
CA SER A 27 -0.29 23.69 -4.05
C SER A 27 0.80 22.96 -3.27
N ASP A 28 0.70 22.95 -1.93
CA ASP A 28 1.60 22.22 -1.04
C ASP A 28 1.41 20.69 -1.16
N LEU A 29 0.15 20.22 -1.23
CA LEU A 29 -0.15 18.80 -1.51
C LEU A 29 0.50 18.33 -2.81
N ASP A 30 0.35 19.09 -3.89
CA ASP A 30 0.89 18.72 -5.20
C ASP A 30 2.43 18.82 -5.21
N ALA A 31 3.03 19.76 -4.49
CA ALA A 31 4.49 19.83 -4.32
C ALA A 31 5.05 18.56 -3.65
N ARG A 32 4.39 18.04 -2.60
CA ARG A 32 4.82 16.82 -1.89
C ARG A 32 4.79 15.55 -2.74
N PHE A 33 3.97 15.54 -3.78
CA PHE A 33 3.82 14.40 -4.69
C PHE A 33 4.51 14.58 -6.03
N ARG A 34 5.26 15.68 -6.23
CA ARG A 34 6.01 15.94 -7.48
C ARG A 34 6.87 14.77 -7.90
N PHE A 35 7.52 14.09 -6.96
CA PHE A 35 8.36 12.93 -7.31
C PHE A 35 7.56 11.78 -7.94
N PHE A 36 6.27 11.61 -7.64
CA PHE A 36 5.43 10.65 -8.34
C PHE A 36 5.14 11.14 -9.76
N THR A 37 4.74 12.40 -9.91
CA THR A 37 4.37 12.98 -11.21
C THR A 37 5.57 13.08 -12.16
N ASP A 38 6.74 13.44 -11.65
CA ASP A 38 8.00 13.51 -12.40
C ASP A 38 8.43 12.13 -12.92
N ASN A 39 7.95 11.04 -12.29
CA ASN A 39 8.21 9.67 -12.71
C ASN A 39 7.00 9.03 -13.42
N GLY A 40 6.11 9.85 -14.01
CA GLY A 40 5.06 9.40 -14.92
C GLY A 40 3.80 8.86 -14.24
N MET A 41 3.62 9.12 -12.95
CA MET A 41 2.38 8.85 -12.23
C MET A 41 1.44 10.04 -12.31
N PHE A 42 0.14 9.79 -12.29
CA PHE A 42 -0.88 10.84 -12.37
C PHE A 42 -1.79 10.74 -11.17
N LYS A 43 -2.07 11.86 -10.51
CA LYS A 43 -3.06 11.92 -9.44
C LYS A 43 -4.42 11.53 -10.01
N THR A 44 -5.04 10.52 -9.41
CA THR A 44 -6.36 10.06 -9.83
C THR A 44 -7.41 11.00 -9.26
N ASP A 45 -8.42 11.34 -10.08
CA ASP A 45 -9.60 12.08 -9.63
C ASP A 45 -10.37 11.29 -8.57
N GLU A 46 -10.63 11.90 -7.41
CA GLU A 46 -11.33 11.29 -6.28
C GLU A 46 -12.77 10.90 -6.62
N ALA A 47 -13.41 11.58 -7.58
CA ALA A 47 -14.75 11.23 -8.05
C ALA A 47 -14.76 10.01 -8.99
N SER A 48 -13.59 9.54 -9.46
CA SER A 48 -13.52 8.48 -10.46
C SER A 48 -13.80 7.08 -9.89
N ASN A 49 -14.39 6.22 -10.72
CA ASN A 49 -14.59 4.80 -10.37
C ASN A 49 -13.27 4.07 -10.09
N ASP A 50 -12.20 4.44 -10.80
CA ASP A 50 -10.86 3.88 -10.63
C ASP A 50 -10.29 4.20 -9.24
N TYR A 51 -10.40 5.46 -8.81
CA TYR A 51 -10.02 5.87 -7.44
C TYR A 51 -10.81 5.08 -6.40
N ASN A 52 -12.13 5.03 -6.54
CA ASN A 52 -13.00 4.36 -5.56
C ASN A 52 -12.73 2.85 -5.48
N ALA A 53 -12.47 2.18 -6.62
CA ALA A 53 -12.11 0.77 -6.62
C ALA A 53 -10.81 0.48 -5.84
N VAL A 54 -9.76 1.28 -6.09
CA VAL A 54 -8.47 1.13 -5.41
C VAL A 54 -8.60 1.48 -3.92
N LYS A 55 -9.27 2.58 -3.60
CA LYS A 55 -9.57 3.00 -2.21
C LYS A 55 -10.31 1.91 -1.45
N ASN A 56 -11.39 1.39 -2.01
CA ASN A 56 -12.22 0.38 -1.34
C ASN A 56 -11.46 -0.94 -1.16
N SER A 57 -10.69 -1.37 -2.17
CA SER A 57 -9.84 -2.55 -2.03
C SER A 57 -8.76 -2.36 -0.96
N PHE A 58 -8.16 -1.18 -0.88
CA PHE A 58 -7.14 -0.87 0.14
C PHE A 58 -7.76 -0.89 1.54
N LEU A 59 -8.86 -0.15 1.75
CA LEU A 59 -9.54 -0.06 3.04
C LEU A 59 -10.14 -1.40 3.49
N PHE A 60 -10.64 -2.22 2.56
CA PHE A 60 -11.11 -3.56 2.87
C PHE A 60 -10.01 -4.40 3.55
N GLY A 61 -8.78 -4.38 3.01
CA GLY A 61 -7.65 -5.09 3.60
C GLY A 61 -7.08 -4.45 4.88
N MET A 62 -7.51 -3.25 5.24
CA MET A 62 -7.20 -2.58 6.52
C MET A 62 -8.15 -3.01 7.64
N GLY A 63 -9.23 -3.74 7.33
CA GLY A 63 -10.20 -4.24 8.31
C GLY A 63 -10.74 -3.16 9.25
N SER A 64 -10.68 -3.39 10.55
CA SER A 64 -11.20 -2.47 11.59
C SER A 64 -10.48 -1.12 11.68
N LEU A 65 -9.39 -0.93 10.93
CA LEU A 65 -8.69 0.35 10.82
C LEU A 65 -9.14 1.18 9.62
N ALA A 66 -10.01 0.66 8.76
CA ALA A 66 -10.49 1.35 7.56
C ALA A 66 -10.99 2.76 7.87
N ASP A 67 -11.92 2.90 8.81
CA ASP A 67 -12.58 4.18 9.13
C ASP A 67 -11.63 5.22 9.74
N GLN A 68 -10.50 4.78 10.30
CA GLN A 68 -9.51 5.69 10.89
C GLN A 68 -8.34 5.97 9.92
N THR A 69 -8.29 5.27 8.79
CA THR A 69 -7.22 5.42 7.80
C THR A 69 -7.57 6.55 6.83
N ARG A 70 -6.77 7.61 6.84
CA ARG A 70 -6.96 8.73 5.92
C ARG A 70 -6.13 8.54 4.66
N ILE A 71 -6.78 8.15 3.56
CA ILE A 71 -6.16 8.24 2.24
C ILE A 71 -5.96 9.71 1.90
N VAL A 72 -4.75 10.07 1.51
CA VAL A 72 -4.36 11.43 1.14
C VAL A 72 -4.34 11.60 -0.37
N CYS A 73 -3.85 10.60 -1.09
CA CYS A 73 -3.81 10.63 -2.55
C CYS A 73 -3.67 9.22 -3.12
N ILE A 74 -4.24 8.99 -4.30
CA ILE A 74 -3.97 7.81 -5.12
C ILE A 74 -3.40 8.30 -6.45
N HIS A 75 -2.22 7.79 -6.80
CA HIS A 75 -1.61 8.04 -8.09
C HIS A 75 -1.70 6.80 -8.96
N LYS A 76 -2.01 6.97 -10.24
CA LYS A 76 -2.08 5.93 -11.25
C LYS A 76 -0.90 5.98 -12.20
N ASN A 77 -0.35 4.82 -12.51
CA ASN A 77 0.64 4.68 -13.57
C ASN A 77 -0.09 4.61 -14.93
N LEU A 78 -0.04 5.70 -15.69
CA LEU A 78 -0.57 5.71 -17.06
C LEU A 78 0.42 5.18 -18.10
N SER A 79 1.65 4.84 -17.68
CA SER A 79 2.71 4.39 -18.59
C SER A 79 2.91 5.34 -19.77
N SER A 80 2.89 6.65 -19.51
CA SER A 80 2.95 7.68 -20.55
C SER A 80 4.36 7.87 -21.13
N SER A 81 5.40 7.64 -20.33
CA SER A 81 6.81 7.73 -20.75
C SER A 81 7.21 6.59 -21.68
N LEU A 82 8.29 6.76 -22.46
CA LEU A 82 8.80 5.72 -23.37
C LEU A 82 9.14 4.43 -22.62
N THR A 83 9.84 4.55 -21.49
CA THR A 83 10.20 3.41 -20.64
C THR A 83 8.96 2.81 -19.95
N GLY A 84 7.99 3.63 -19.55
CA GLY A 84 6.71 3.17 -19.02
C GLY A 84 5.92 2.33 -20.03
N LYS A 85 5.81 2.80 -21.28
CA LYS A 85 5.19 2.03 -22.39
C LYS A 85 5.93 0.72 -22.63
N ALA A 86 7.26 0.74 -22.64
CA ALA A 86 8.07 -0.47 -22.81
C ALA A 86 7.83 -1.48 -21.68
N ARG A 87 7.75 -1.04 -20.42
CA ARG A 87 7.43 -1.91 -19.27
C ARG A 87 6.04 -2.50 -19.37
N LEU A 88 5.03 -1.69 -19.70
CA LEU A 88 3.66 -2.17 -19.90
C LEU A 88 3.57 -3.19 -21.04
N ASN A 89 4.24 -2.93 -22.16
CA ASN A 89 4.27 -3.84 -23.29
C ASN A 89 5.00 -5.14 -22.96
N SER A 90 6.13 -5.07 -22.25
CA SER A 90 6.83 -6.24 -21.74
C SER A 90 5.92 -7.09 -20.86
N PHE A 91 5.26 -6.47 -19.87
CA PHE A 91 4.29 -7.17 -19.01
C PHE A 91 3.18 -7.86 -19.82
N LYS A 92 2.60 -7.19 -20.82
CA LYS A 92 1.56 -7.78 -21.70
C LYS A 92 2.10 -8.97 -22.50
N ILE A 93 3.32 -8.89 -23.02
CA ILE A 93 3.96 -10.00 -23.75
C ILE A 93 4.14 -11.22 -22.83
N PHE A 94 4.65 -11.01 -21.61
CA PHE A 94 4.79 -12.09 -20.63
C PHE A 94 3.45 -12.63 -20.16
N GLN A 95 2.42 -11.79 -20.04
CA GLN A 95 1.06 -12.22 -19.72
C GLN A 95 0.52 -13.17 -20.81
N GLU A 96 0.65 -12.81 -22.09
CA GLU A 96 0.23 -13.66 -23.21
C GLU A 96 1.05 -14.95 -23.29
N ALA A 97 2.37 -14.87 -23.11
CA ALA A 97 3.23 -16.04 -23.09
C ALA A 97 2.85 -17.02 -21.96
N MET A 98 2.53 -16.48 -20.78
CA MET A 98 2.10 -17.28 -19.63
C MET A 98 0.74 -17.94 -19.88
N ALA A 99 -0.23 -17.19 -20.44
CA ALA A 99 -1.54 -17.73 -20.81
C ALA A 99 -1.44 -18.91 -21.80
N ARG A 100 -0.49 -18.84 -22.75
CA ARG A 100 -0.18 -19.96 -23.66
C ARG A 100 0.49 -21.13 -22.94
N LYS A 101 1.46 -20.86 -22.06
CA LYS A 101 2.17 -21.89 -21.28
C LYS A 101 1.21 -22.71 -20.42
N CYS A 102 0.23 -22.08 -19.78
CA CYS A 102 -0.71 -22.75 -18.88
C CYS A 102 -1.81 -23.55 -19.61
N GLY A 103 -1.84 -23.59 -20.94
CA GLY A 103 -2.76 -24.40 -21.76
C GLY A 103 -4.24 -23.99 -21.73
N GLY A 104 -4.68 -23.23 -20.72
CA GLY A 104 -6.07 -22.79 -20.52
C GLY A 104 -6.34 -21.32 -20.88
N GLY A 105 -5.36 -20.58 -21.41
CA GLY A 105 -5.53 -19.16 -21.75
C GLY A 105 -5.57 -18.21 -20.55
N ASP A 106 -5.46 -18.71 -19.32
CA ASP A 106 -5.36 -17.92 -18.10
C ASP A 106 -3.91 -17.84 -17.62
N SER A 107 -3.44 -16.62 -17.39
CA SER A 107 -2.10 -16.30 -16.86
C SER A 107 -2.11 -16.11 -15.34
N ASN A 108 -3.27 -16.29 -14.68
CA ASN A 108 -3.51 -16.08 -13.26
C ASN A 108 -3.02 -14.68 -12.82
N VAL A 109 -3.46 -13.64 -13.54
CA VAL A 109 -3.14 -12.26 -13.18
C VAL A 109 -3.97 -11.83 -11.99
N ARG A 110 -3.30 -11.40 -10.92
CA ARG A 110 -3.93 -10.89 -9.69
C ARG A 110 -3.49 -9.48 -9.40
N TYR A 111 -4.34 -8.75 -8.68
CA TYR A 111 -3.92 -7.53 -8.00
C TYR A 111 -3.33 -7.90 -6.63
N ALA A 112 -2.20 -7.29 -6.29
CA ALA A 112 -1.51 -7.51 -5.03
C ALA A 112 -0.87 -6.21 -4.52
N TRP A 113 -0.77 -6.08 -3.21
CA TRP A 113 -0.18 -4.94 -2.52
C TRP A 113 1.31 -5.17 -2.27
N TYR A 114 2.11 -4.12 -2.39
CA TYR A 114 3.52 -4.11 -2.03
C TYR A 114 3.81 -2.89 -1.15
N GLY A 115 4.37 -3.11 0.03
CA GLY A 115 4.77 -2.04 0.95
C GLY A 115 6.27 -1.79 0.86
N ALA A 116 6.66 -0.52 0.81
CA ALA A 116 8.06 -0.13 0.80
C ALA A 116 8.26 1.27 1.40
N ALA A 117 9.51 1.62 1.68
CA ALA A 117 9.89 2.99 2.02
C ALA A 117 9.71 3.92 0.80
N LYS A 118 9.51 5.22 1.03
CA LYS A 118 9.33 6.22 -0.03
C LYS A 118 10.47 6.21 -1.06
N ASP A 119 11.70 6.06 -0.60
CA ASP A 119 12.88 6.00 -1.47
C ASP A 119 12.86 4.73 -2.34
N ASP A 120 12.46 3.59 -1.80
CA ASP A 120 12.28 2.36 -2.58
C ASP A 120 11.15 2.51 -3.62
N VAL A 121 10.05 3.20 -3.28
CA VAL A 121 9.00 3.51 -4.27
C VAL A 121 9.56 4.35 -5.41
N ARG A 122 10.41 5.34 -5.11
CA ARG A 122 11.07 6.18 -6.11
C ARG A 122 11.97 5.35 -7.03
N GLU A 123 12.75 4.44 -6.47
CA GLU A 123 13.60 3.53 -7.24
C GLU A 123 12.78 2.58 -8.12
N ILE A 124 11.66 2.05 -7.63
CA ILE A 124 10.75 1.19 -8.41
C ILE A 124 10.18 1.95 -9.61
N LEU A 125 9.76 3.20 -9.42
CA LEU A 125 9.24 4.03 -10.51
C LEU A 125 10.31 4.28 -11.59
N ARG A 126 11.56 4.54 -11.18
CA ARG A 126 12.66 4.85 -12.09
C ARG A 126 13.25 3.65 -12.79
N HIS A 127 13.48 2.56 -12.06
CA HIS A 127 14.31 1.44 -12.50
C HIS A 127 13.57 0.11 -12.54
N GLY A 128 12.37 0.04 -11.97
CA GLY A 128 11.64 -1.22 -11.78
C GLY A 128 12.01 -1.88 -10.45
N PHE A 129 11.46 -3.07 -10.22
CA PHE A 129 11.74 -3.83 -9.00
C PHE A 129 13.19 -4.36 -9.05
N SER A 130 13.94 -4.11 -7.98
CA SER A 130 15.35 -4.51 -7.87
C SER A 130 15.68 -5.15 -6.53
N ARG A 131 14.81 -4.99 -5.52
CA ARG A 131 15.00 -5.50 -4.17
C ARG A 131 14.34 -6.87 -4.04
N LEU A 132 15.07 -7.79 -3.40
CA LEU A 132 14.56 -9.09 -2.99
C LEU A 132 14.43 -9.11 -1.48
N ASP A 133 13.25 -9.44 -1.01
CA ASP A 133 12.97 -9.53 0.41
C ASP A 133 13.14 -10.98 0.86
N LYS A 134 13.78 -11.17 2.01
CA LYS A 134 13.82 -12.48 2.69
C LYS A 134 12.64 -12.70 3.62
N ALA A 135 12.03 -11.60 4.06
CA ALA A 135 10.97 -11.62 5.06
C ALA A 135 9.84 -10.69 4.65
N ALA A 136 8.62 -11.06 5.01
CA ALA A 136 7.47 -10.18 4.97
C ALA A 136 7.47 -9.21 6.17
N GLY A 137 6.60 -8.20 6.15
CA GLY A 137 6.50 -7.19 7.23
C GLY A 137 6.17 -7.79 8.60
N ASN A 138 5.39 -8.88 8.64
CA ASN A 138 5.11 -9.63 9.88
C ASN A 138 6.28 -10.51 10.37
N GLY A 139 7.36 -10.60 9.58
CA GLY A 139 8.60 -11.25 9.93
C GLY A 139 8.77 -12.67 9.43
N GLU A 140 7.73 -13.28 8.86
CA GLU A 140 7.78 -14.60 8.25
C GLU A 140 8.64 -14.59 6.98
N THR A 141 9.18 -15.75 6.58
CA THR A 141 10.11 -15.88 5.45
C THR A 141 9.62 -16.96 4.50
N TYR A 142 9.55 -16.67 3.20
CA TYR A 142 8.92 -17.55 2.19
C TYR A 142 9.81 -17.66 0.93
N GLY A 143 11.11 -17.83 1.14
CA GLY A 143 12.10 -17.74 0.06
C GLY A 143 12.58 -16.31 -0.22
N HIS A 144 13.43 -16.20 -1.23
CA HIS A 144 14.02 -14.97 -1.77
C HIS A 144 13.23 -14.54 -3.00
N GLY A 145 12.43 -13.49 -2.85
CA GLY A 145 11.59 -12.98 -3.92
C GLY A 145 11.04 -11.60 -3.58
N VAL A 146 10.24 -11.06 -4.49
CA VAL A 146 9.37 -9.93 -4.17
C VAL A 146 8.12 -10.49 -3.50
N HIS A 147 7.89 -10.09 -2.26
CA HIS A 147 6.72 -10.51 -1.48
C HIS A 147 5.57 -9.51 -1.66
N LEU A 148 4.45 -9.95 -2.25
CA LEU A 148 3.26 -9.14 -2.39
C LEU A 148 2.11 -9.72 -1.56
N SER A 149 1.38 -8.86 -0.86
CA SER A 149 0.19 -9.25 -0.13
C SER A 149 -0.99 -9.37 -1.09
N ASN A 150 -1.81 -10.40 -0.93
CA ASN A 150 -3.06 -10.50 -1.69
C ASN A 150 -3.91 -9.24 -1.46
N SER A 151 -4.63 -8.79 -2.50
CA SER A 151 -5.54 -7.63 -2.51
C SER A 151 -6.45 -7.49 -1.26
N LYS A 152 -6.80 -8.60 -0.60
CA LYS A 152 -7.62 -8.64 0.62
C LYS A 152 -6.87 -8.34 1.93
N PHE A 153 -5.55 -8.20 1.89
CA PHE A 153 -4.67 -8.09 3.07
C PHE A 153 -3.69 -6.93 2.94
N SER A 154 -4.17 -5.74 2.58
CA SER A 154 -3.34 -4.53 2.45
C SER A 154 -2.57 -4.19 3.74
N MET A 155 -3.11 -4.52 4.92
CA MET A 155 -2.41 -4.31 6.20
C MET A 155 -1.05 -5.03 6.25
N ASP A 156 -0.91 -6.19 5.62
CA ASP A 156 0.37 -6.92 5.55
C ASP A 156 1.44 -6.10 4.81
N SER A 157 1.04 -5.38 3.75
CA SER A 157 1.92 -4.45 3.04
C SER A 157 2.14 -3.16 3.82
N VAL A 158 1.17 -2.70 4.60
CA VAL A 158 1.36 -1.55 5.50
C VAL A 158 2.46 -1.82 6.53
N LEU A 159 2.54 -3.05 7.07
CA LEU A 159 3.63 -3.44 7.98
C LEU A 159 5.03 -3.37 7.34
N SER A 160 5.12 -3.53 6.01
CA SER A 160 6.39 -3.38 5.26
C SER A 160 6.63 -1.94 4.76
N SER A 161 5.65 -1.05 4.88
CA SER A 161 5.83 0.36 4.51
C SER A 161 6.57 1.12 5.60
N GLU A 162 7.17 2.26 5.24
CA GLU A 162 7.77 3.19 6.20
C GLU A 162 7.07 4.55 6.12
N MET A 163 7.06 5.25 7.26
CA MET A 163 6.52 6.60 7.31
C MET A 163 7.58 7.57 6.81
N ASP A 164 7.19 8.43 5.87
CA ASP A 164 8.07 9.47 5.32
C ASP A 164 8.12 10.71 6.23
N GLU A 165 8.95 11.67 5.85
CA GLU A 165 9.15 12.94 6.53
C GLU A 165 7.87 13.81 6.63
N ASN A 166 6.85 13.52 5.84
CA ASN A 166 5.55 14.20 5.84
C ASN A 166 4.48 13.46 6.67
N GLY A 167 4.87 12.38 7.36
CA GLY A 167 3.97 11.52 8.10
C GLY A 167 3.08 10.64 7.21
N LEU A 168 3.46 10.45 5.94
CA LEU A 168 2.74 9.62 4.98
C LEU A 168 3.37 8.23 4.87
N ARG A 169 2.53 7.25 4.54
CA ARG A 169 2.98 5.92 4.11
C ARG A 169 2.52 5.69 2.68
N HIS A 170 3.32 4.92 1.94
CA HIS A 170 3.05 4.60 0.55
C HIS A 170 2.98 3.09 0.37
N VAL A 171 1.90 2.63 -0.26
CA VAL A 171 1.70 1.22 -0.64
C VAL A 171 1.34 1.15 -2.11
N LEU A 172 1.95 0.22 -2.82
CA LEU A 172 1.85 0.04 -4.26
C LEU A 172 0.79 -1.02 -4.55
N LEU A 173 -0.13 -0.72 -5.48
CA LEU A 173 -0.99 -1.72 -6.09
C LEU A 173 -0.33 -2.21 -7.38
N CYS A 174 -0.10 -3.52 -7.45
CA CYS A 174 0.56 -4.17 -8.58
C CYS A 174 -0.39 -5.16 -9.26
N ARG A 175 -0.24 -5.30 -10.58
CA ARG A 175 -0.75 -6.45 -11.34
C ARG A 175 0.38 -7.48 -11.39
N VAL A 176 0.08 -8.71 -11.01
CA VAL A 176 1.07 -9.78 -10.87
C VAL A 176 0.65 -10.97 -11.69
N ILE A 177 1.52 -11.43 -12.59
CA ILE A 177 1.36 -12.69 -13.32
C ILE A 177 1.87 -13.80 -12.40
N LEU A 178 0.98 -14.67 -11.93
CA LEU A 178 1.35 -15.74 -11.00
C LEU A 178 1.53 -17.10 -11.68
N GLY A 179 0.92 -17.31 -12.86
CA GLY A 179 0.98 -18.61 -13.54
C GLY A 179 0.57 -19.78 -12.61
N LYS A 180 1.31 -20.89 -12.70
CA LYS A 180 1.17 -22.05 -11.80
C LYS A 180 1.92 -21.77 -10.50
N MET A 181 1.18 -21.60 -9.41
CA MET A 181 1.76 -21.31 -8.09
C MET A 181 2.19 -22.60 -7.37
N GLU A 182 3.27 -22.53 -6.60
CA GLU A 182 3.64 -23.55 -5.61
C GLU A 182 3.47 -23.04 -4.19
N THR A 183 3.10 -23.92 -3.26
CA THR A 183 3.13 -23.59 -1.84
C THR A 183 4.58 -23.51 -1.38
N VAL A 184 4.99 -22.35 -0.86
CA VAL A 184 6.31 -22.15 -0.27
C VAL A 184 6.17 -22.26 1.26
N PRO A 185 6.88 -23.18 1.93
CA PRO A 185 6.85 -23.26 3.38
C PRO A 185 7.50 -22.04 4.05
N SER A 186 6.97 -21.66 5.20
CA SER A 186 7.62 -20.65 6.06
C SER A 186 9.02 -21.15 6.47
N GLY A 187 10.03 -20.28 6.42
CA GLY A 187 11.43 -20.63 6.66
C GLY A 187 12.19 -21.10 5.42
N SER A 188 11.54 -21.18 4.26
CA SER A 188 12.19 -21.59 3.01
C SER A 188 13.27 -20.59 2.56
N ASN A 189 14.35 -21.12 1.98
CA ASN A 189 15.41 -20.35 1.32
C ASN A 189 15.36 -20.50 -0.22
N GLN A 190 14.23 -20.91 -0.78
CA GLN A 190 14.04 -20.99 -2.23
C GLN A 190 14.22 -19.61 -2.88
N PHE A 191 14.89 -19.52 -4.02
CA PHE A 191 15.08 -18.26 -4.78
C PHE A 191 14.59 -18.36 -6.23
N HIS A 192 14.07 -19.52 -6.60
CA HIS A 192 13.47 -19.86 -7.88
C HIS A 192 12.44 -20.98 -7.63
N PRO A 193 11.61 -21.34 -8.62
CA PRO A 193 10.64 -22.41 -8.46
C PRO A 193 11.29 -23.74 -8.07
N SER A 194 10.64 -24.56 -7.23
CA SER A 194 11.19 -25.88 -6.85
C SER A 194 11.32 -26.83 -8.03
N VAL A 195 10.40 -26.75 -8.99
CA VAL A 195 10.41 -27.49 -10.24
C VAL A 195 9.99 -26.57 -11.39
N LYS A 196 10.44 -26.91 -12.60
CA LYS A 196 10.28 -26.10 -13.82
C LYS A 196 8.83 -25.74 -14.18
N ASP A 197 7.88 -26.53 -13.70
CA ASP A 197 6.46 -26.33 -13.98
C ASP A 197 5.86 -25.14 -13.22
N TYR A 198 6.43 -24.76 -12.09
CA TYR A 198 5.94 -23.64 -11.29
C TYR A 198 6.52 -22.31 -11.76
N ASP A 199 5.75 -21.25 -11.54
CA ASP A 199 6.05 -19.89 -12.01
C ASP A 199 6.28 -18.92 -10.84
N SER A 200 5.49 -19.06 -9.77
CA SER A 200 5.56 -18.21 -8.58
C SER A 200 5.29 -19.02 -7.31
N GLY A 201 5.60 -18.44 -6.15
CA GLY A 201 5.27 -19.00 -4.84
C GLY A 201 3.98 -18.40 -4.26
N VAL A 202 3.36 -19.14 -3.36
CA VAL A 202 2.25 -18.71 -2.50
C VAL A 202 2.42 -19.32 -1.11
N ASP A 203 1.97 -18.62 -0.06
CA ASP A 203 2.01 -19.16 1.31
C ASP A 203 0.98 -20.27 1.54
N ASN A 204 -0.20 -20.15 0.94
CA ASN A 204 -1.28 -21.14 1.01
C ASN A 204 -2.10 -21.12 -0.29
N LEU A 205 -2.25 -22.27 -0.96
CA LEU A 205 -3.00 -22.37 -2.20
C LEU A 205 -4.51 -22.13 -2.05
N ALA A 206 -5.10 -22.57 -0.94
CA ALA A 206 -6.54 -22.48 -0.70
C ALA A 206 -6.98 -21.08 -0.23
N ALA A 207 -6.16 -20.44 0.60
CA ALA A 207 -6.39 -19.10 1.11
C ALA A 207 -5.11 -18.25 0.98
N PRO A 208 -4.77 -17.80 -0.24
CA PRO A 208 -3.55 -17.04 -0.48
C PRO A 208 -3.56 -15.73 0.30
N ARG A 209 -2.57 -15.52 1.15
CA ARG A 209 -2.33 -14.22 1.79
C ARG A 209 -1.12 -13.52 1.19
N ARG A 210 -0.14 -14.29 0.72
CA ARG A 210 1.13 -13.80 0.20
C ARG A 210 1.53 -14.50 -1.08
N TYR A 211 1.95 -13.71 -2.05
CA TYR A 211 2.56 -14.16 -3.28
C TYR A 211 4.06 -13.88 -3.26
N ILE A 212 4.83 -14.78 -3.85
CA ILE A 212 6.28 -14.67 -3.98
C ILE A 212 6.60 -14.70 -5.47
N VAL A 213 7.08 -13.58 -6.00
CA VAL A 213 7.60 -13.51 -7.37
C VAL A 213 9.10 -13.63 -7.32
N TRP A 214 9.64 -14.64 -7.99
CA TRP A 214 11.08 -14.90 -8.01
C TRP A 214 11.86 -13.76 -8.67
N GLY A 215 13.10 -13.56 -8.23
CA GLY A 215 13.90 -12.43 -8.69
C GLY A 215 14.16 -12.41 -10.19
N CYS A 216 14.29 -13.58 -10.82
CA CYS A 216 14.45 -13.71 -12.27
C CYS A 216 13.23 -13.24 -13.08
N SER A 217 12.06 -13.13 -12.45
CA SER A 217 10.79 -12.82 -13.11
C SER A 217 10.19 -11.48 -12.66
N MET A 218 10.76 -10.79 -11.67
CA MET A 218 10.09 -9.65 -11.01
C MET A 218 9.71 -8.51 -11.97
N ASN A 219 10.59 -8.12 -12.89
CA ASN A 219 10.34 -7.00 -13.82
C ASN A 219 9.48 -7.37 -15.04
N SER A 220 9.29 -8.66 -15.31
CA SER A 220 8.38 -9.14 -16.35
C SER A 220 7.00 -9.50 -15.81
N HIS A 221 6.92 -9.92 -14.54
CA HIS A 221 5.69 -10.46 -13.93
C HIS A 221 5.01 -9.51 -12.96
N ILE A 222 5.64 -8.39 -12.58
CA ILE A 222 5.03 -7.37 -11.73
C ILE A 222 4.94 -6.07 -12.52
N PHE A 223 3.73 -5.53 -12.58
CA PHE A 223 3.46 -4.21 -13.13
C PHE A 223 2.83 -3.31 -12.09
N LEU A 224 3.48 -2.18 -11.79
CA LEU A 224 2.95 -1.16 -10.89
C LEU A 224 1.77 -0.44 -11.54
N SER A 225 0.60 -0.52 -10.91
CA SER A 225 -0.64 0.11 -11.37
C SER A 225 -0.92 1.42 -10.65
N HIS A 226 -0.85 1.41 -9.31
CA HIS A 226 -1.18 2.59 -8.50
C HIS A 226 -0.27 2.71 -7.28
N VAL A 227 -0.16 3.92 -6.74
CA VAL A 227 0.45 4.22 -5.44
C VAL A 227 -0.59 4.88 -4.55
N VAL A 228 -0.89 4.25 -3.42
CA VAL A 228 -1.78 4.78 -2.39
C VAL A 228 -0.93 5.46 -1.31
N SER A 229 -1.15 6.75 -1.13
CA SER A 229 -0.50 7.55 -0.08
C SER A 229 -1.52 7.87 1.01
N PHE A 230 -1.22 7.52 2.25
CA PHE A 230 -2.19 7.61 3.35
C PHE A 230 -1.50 7.97 4.68
N ARG A 231 -2.30 8.45 5.64
CA ARG A 231 -1.91 8.57 7.05
C ARG A 231 -2.48 7.40 7.82
N PHE A 232 -1.61 6.69 8.53
CA PHE A 232 -2.01 5.60 9.39
C PHE A 232 -2.62 6.15 10.70
N PRO A 233 -3.62 5.48 11.29
CA PRO A 233 -4.25 5.91 12.54
C PRO A 233 -3.36 5.61 13.75
N CYS A 234 -2.31 6.41 13.94
CA CYS A 234 -1.42 6.35 15.11
C CYS A 234 -1.68 7.46 16.14
N TYR A 235 -2.43 8.51 15.81
CA TYR A 235 -2.42 9.77 16.57
C TYR A 235 -3.67 9.98 17.45
N GLU A 236 -3.47 10.26 18.74
CA GLU A 236 -4.34 11.20 19.46
C GLU A 236 -4.12 12.59 18.89
N GLY A 237 -5.19 13.15 18.32
CA GLY A 237 -5.26 14.60 18.22
C GLY A 237 -5.35 15.12 19.64
N SER A 238 -4.26 15.65 20.17
CA SER A 238 -4.34 16.60 21.25
C SER A 238 -4.96 17.86 20.64
N THR A 239 -6.20 18.16 20.99
CA THR A 239 -6.84 19.47 20.75
C THR A 239 -6.23 20.60 21.57
N SER A 240 -5.06 20.38 22.18
CA SER A 240 -4.26 21.40 22.87
C SER A 240 -2.79 21.09 22.65
N GLY A 241 -1.98 22.12 22.39
CA GLY A 241 -0.57 22.07 21.96
C GLY A 241 0.43 21.43 22.93
N THR A 242 0.18 20.20 23.35
CA THR A 242 1.10 19.35 24.10
C THR A 242 1.53 18.20 23.20
N VAL A 243 2.83 17.91 23.22
CA VAL A 243 3.54 16.94 22.39
C VAL A 243 2.71 15.64 22.22
N PRO A 244 2.46 15.17 20.98
CA PRO A 244 1.74 13.92 20.78
C PRO A 244 2.42 12.79 21.55
N SER A 245 1.62 12.01 22.29
CA SER A 245 2.12 10.84 23.03
C SER A 245 2.98 9.96 22.12
N SER A 246 4.19 9.63 22.58
CA SER A 246 5.21 8.87 21.85
C SER A 246 4.89 7.38 21.68
N MET A 247 3.66 6.95 21.94
CA MET A 247 3.29 5.53 21.97
C MET A 247 2.15 5.21 20.99
N LEU A 248 2.29 4.09 20.27
CA LEU A 248 1.17 3.53 19.50
C LEU A 248 0.04 3.17 20.48
N ARG A 249 -1.19 3.60 20.18
CA ARG A 249 -2.34 3.31 21.02
C ARG A 249 -2.55 1.80 21.18
N VAL A 250 -2.85 1.37 22.41
CA VAL A 250 -3.33 0.00 22.69
C VAL A 250 -4.54 -0.34 21.81
N SER A 251 -5.45 0.61 21.60
CA SER A 251 -6.62 0.44 20.74
C SER A 251 -6.28 0.17 19.26
N THR A 252 -5.15 0.70 18.77
CA THR A 252 -4.64 0.39 17.42
C THR A 252 -4.03 -1.01 17.41
N ILE A 253 -3.25 -1.38 18.43
CA ILE A 253 -2.64 -2.72 18.56
C ILE A 253 -3.71 -3.82 18.55
N ILE A 254 -4.76 -3.69 19.36
CA ILE A 254 -5.84 -4.70 19.44
C ILE A 254 -6.68 -4.79 18.16
N LYS A 255 -6.64 -3.77 17.28
CA LYS A 255 -7.29 -3.81 15.97
C LYS A 255 -6.44 -4.54 14.93
N ILE A 256 -5.12 -4.48 15.05
CA ILE A 256 -4.17 -5.12 14.13
C ILE A 256 -3.99 -6.61 14.45
N LEU A 257 -3.73 -6.94 15.71
CA LEU A 257 -3.38 -8.31 16.12
C LEU A 257 -4.39 -9.40 15.70
N PRO A 258 -5.72 -9.18 15.71
CA PRO A 258 -6.69 -10.17 15.24
C PRO A 258 -6.52 -10.54 13.76
N MET A 259 -5.83 -9.72 12.96
CA MET A 259 -5.53 -10.02 11.56
C MET A 259 -4.43 -11.09 11.41
N PHE A 260 -3.69 -11.38 12.47
CA PHE A 260 -2.52 -12.28 12.46
C PHE A 260 -2.59 -13.40 13.50
N LEU A 261 -3.39 -13.22 14.55
CA LEU A 261 -3.49 -14.16 15.67
C LEU A 261 -4.81 -14.91 15.66
N ASP A 262 -4.75 -16.16 16.09
CA ASP A 262 -5.91 -17.01 16.33
C ASP A 262 -6.68 -16.58 17.60
N PRO A 263 -7.98 -16.93 17.72
CA PRO A 263 -8.81 -16.51 18.85
C PRO A 263 -8.24 -16.83 20.25
N PRO A 264 -7.63 -18.00 20.50
CA PRO A 264 -6.99 -18.30 21.79
C PRO A 264 -5.87 -17.31 22.16
N LYS A 265 -4.97 -16.98 21.22
CA LYS A 265 -3.92 -15.99 21.46
C LYS A 265 -4.50 -14.60 21.68
N MET A 266 -5.54 -14.23 20.94
CA MET A 266 -6.24 -12.97 21.15
C MET A 266 -6.89 -12.87 22.54
N ALA A 267 -7.43 -13.97 23.08
CA ALA A 267 -7.98 -13.99 24.43
C ALA A 267 -6.93 -13.62 25.49
N LEU A 268 -5.70 -14.12 25.35
CA LEU A 268 -4.57 -13.74 26.22
C LEU A 268 -4.24 -12.25 26.10
N VAL A 269 -4.18 -11.73 24.87
CA VAL A 269 -3.94 -10.30 24.61
C VAL A 269 -5.00 -9.43 25.27
N TYR A 270 -6.28 -9.78 25.19
CA TYR A 270 -7.34 -9.03 25.89
C TYR A 270 -7.18 -9.04 27.40
N GLY A 271 -6.72 -10.16 27.99
CA GLY A 271 -6.34 -10.22 29.40
C GLY A 271 -5.25 -9.21 29.75
N PHE A 272 -4.18 -9.14 28.95
CA PHE A 272 -3.09 -8.17 29.16
C PHE A 272 -3.55 -6.71 28.99
N VAL A 273 -4.49 -6.45 28.08
CA VAL A 273 -5.08 -5.12 27.91
C VAL A 273 -5.85 -4.71 29.17
N ASN A 274 -6.68 -5.61 29.72
CA ASN A 274 -7.41 -5.36 30.95
C ASN A 274 -6.48 -5.14 32.14
N ASP A 275 -5.40 -5.93 32.25
CA ASP A 275 -4.39 -5.76 33.29
C ASP A 275 -3.67 -4.42 33.18
N HIS A 276 -3.32 -3.99 31.97
CA HIS A 276 -2.68 -2.71 31.73
C HIS A 276 -3.64 -1.54 32.05
N GLN A 277 -4.90 -1.64 31.64
CA GLN A 277 -5.93 -0.63 31.96
C GLN A 277 -6.22 -0.53 33.46
N ALA A 278 -6.12 -1.65 34.19
CA ALA A 278 -6.26 -1.70 35.63
C ALA A 278 -4.97 -1.33 36.39
N ASN A 279 -3.92 -0.85 35.71
CA ASN A 279 -2.60 -0.55 36.28
C ASN A 279 -1.95 -1.73 37.03
N ARG A 280 -2.32 -2.98 36.68
CA ARG A 280 -1.74 -4.19 37.26
C ARG A 280 -0.39 -4.57 36.63
N ILE A 281 -0.15 -4.11 35.40
CA ILE A 281 1.11 -4.27 34.69
C ILE A 281 1.51 -2.94 34.05
N THR A 282 2.81 -2.71 33.96
CA THR A 282 3.40 -1.57 33.26
C THR A 282 3.31 -1.72 31.74
N TRP A 283 3.52 -0.62 31.00
CA TRP A 283 3.63 -0.66 29.53
C TRP A 283 4.77 -1.57 29.04
N SER A 284 5.88 -1.64 29.78
CA SER A 284 7.00 -2.51 29.42
C SER A 284 6.61 -3.99 29.53
N GLU A 285 5.93 -4.35 30.62
CA GLU A 285 5.43 -5.72 30.83
C GLU A 285 4.33 -6.07 29.82
N PHE A 286 3.42 -5.14 29.50
CA PHE A 286 2.43 -5.34 28.45
C PHE A 286 3.10 -5.65 27.10
N LYS A 287 4.10 -4.84 26.70
CA LYS A 287 4.83 -5.06 25.45
C LYS A 287 5.51 -6.43 25.43
N GLN A 288 6.15 -6.81 26.53
CA GLN A 288 6.82 -8.11 26.64
C GLN A 288 5.81 -9.26 26.49
N LYS A 289 4.73 -9.26 27.27
CA LYS A 289 3.71 -10.32 27.24
C LYS A 289 3.03 -10.43 25.86
N VAL A 290 2.72 -9.30 25.23
CA VAL A 290 2.14 -9.32 23.87
C VAL A 290 3.15 -9.84 22.87
N ALA A 291 4.42 -9.45 22.94
CA ALA A 291 5.48 -9.96 22.07
C ALA A 291 5.69 -11.47 22.20
N GLU A 292 5.58 -12.02 23.41
CA GLU A 292 5.67 -13.46 23.68
C GLU A 292 4.51 -14.23 23.01
N VAL A 293 3.30 -13.67 23.03
CA VAL A 293 2.12 -14.31 22.43
C VAL A 293 2.08 -14.13 20.90
N SER A 294 2.36 -12.93 20.39
CA SER A 294 2.21 -12.61 18.98
C SER A 294 3.44 -12.92 18.13
N GLY A 295 4.59 -13.16 18.78
CA GLY A 295 5.90 -13.18 18.15
C GLY A 295 6.56 -11.79 18.14
N GLY A 296 7.80 -11.72 18.63
CA GLY A 296 8.51 -10.45 18.84
C GLY A 296 8.76 -9.65 17.56
N LYS A 297 8.94 -10.32 16.41
CA LYS A 297 9.17 -9.65 15.12
C LYS A 297 7.92 -8.93 14.62
N LEU A 298 6.77 -9.62 14.58
CA LEU A 298 5.48 -9.01 14.24
C LEU A 298 5.18 -7.82 15.15
N PHE A 299 5.31 -8.00 16.47
CA PHE A 299 4.98 -6.95 17.42
C PHE A 299 5.90 -5.73 17.30
N SER A 300 7.21 -5.97 17.11
CA SER A 300 8.17 -4.90 16.85
C SER A 300 7.80 -4.10 15.59
N THR A 301 7.41 -4.76 14.50
CA THR A 301 6.95 -4.07 13.29
C THR A 301 5.69 -3.24 13.54
N ILE A 302 4.71 -3.78 14.29
CA ILE A 302 3.49 -3.04 14.65
C ILE A 302 3.84 -1.76 15.41
N LEU A 303 4.74 -1.84 16.40
CA LEU A 303 5.16 -0.66 17.18
C LEU A 303 5.89 0.40 16.33
N LYS A 304 6.55 -0.01 15.24
CA LYS A 304 7.21 0.91 14.27
C LYS A 304 6.24 1.60 13.31
N LEU A 305 4.94 1.28 13.34
CA LEU A 305 3.95 1.94 12.47
C LEU A 305 3.86 3.46 12.69
N ARG A 306 4.35 3.98 13.82
CA ARG A 306 4.43 5.42 14.11
C ARG A 306 5.59 6.17 13.42
N GLY A 307 6.53 5.47 12.77
CA GLY A 307 7.81 6.03 12.32
C GLY A 307 8.89 5.99 13.41
N HIS A 308 10.11 6.39 13.06
CA HIS A 308 11.21 6.57 14.01
C HIS A 308 11.12 7.98 14.61
N ASP A 309 11.36 8.09 15.92
CA ASP A 309 11.65 9.38 16.58
C ASP A 309 13.05 9.86 16.17
#